data_AF-A0A352XXC0-F1
#
_entry.id   AF-A0A352XXC0-F1
#
_cell.length_a   1.000
_cell.length_b   1.000
_cell.length_c   1.000
_cell.angle_alpha   90.00
_cell.angle_beta   90.00
_cell.angle_gamma   90.00
#
_symmetry.space_group_name_H-M   'P 1'
#
loop_
_entity.id
_entity.type
_entity.pdbx_description
1 polymer ?
#
loop_
_entity_poly.entity_id
_entity_poly.type
_entity_poly.pdbx_seq_one_letter_code
_entity_poly.pdbx_strand_id
1 'polypeptide(L)'
;MYRALTWLALKEGVDITDGAAMEELARHAEIVISRPRIDDGRQYTVTVHGQDVTWDIRSAAVTNAVSVASSHKGVRAIIIGQQRAMAQRNGVVMVGRDIGSVVLPDAELKIFLTA
;
A
#
# COMPACT_ATOMS: atom_id res chain seq x y z
N MET A 1 1.27 -0.56 0.73
CA MET A 1 0.51 0.21 -0.27
C MET A 1 -0.24 1.39 0.33
N TYR A 2 -1.18 1.20 1.27
CA TYR A 2 -1.89 2.36 1.88
C TYR A 2 -0.97 3.44 2.44
N ARG A 3 0.14 3.06 3.10
CA ARG A 3 1.16 4.01 3.57
C ARG A 3 1.84 4.79 2.45
N ALA A 4 2.05 4.17 1.29
CA ALA A 4 2.63 4.83 0.12
C ALA A 4 1.65 5.83 -0.50
N LEU A 5 0.36 5.47 -0.60
CA LEU A 5 -0.69 6.39 -1.02
C LEU A 5 -0.85 7.56 -0.03
N THR A 6 -0.82 7.26 1.27
CA THR A 6 -0.92 8.29 2.33
C THR A 6 0.26 9.26 2.25
N TRP A 7 1.48 8.74 2.06
CA TRP A 7 2.66 9.56 1.84
C TRP A 7 2.50 10.47 0.61
N LEU A 8 1.97 9.93 -0.48
CA LEU A 8 1.74 10.71 -1.70
C LEU A 8 0.74 11.84 -1.45
N ALA A 9 -0.36 11.56 -0.77
CA ALA A 9 -1.36 12.56 -0.41
C ALA A 9 -0.75 13.69 0.43
N LEU A 10 0.03 13.34 1.46
CA LEU A 10 0.72 14.31 2.31
C LEU A 10 1.75 15.14 1.54
N LYS A 11 2.47 14.52 0.59
CA LYS A 11 3.47 15.20 -0.23
C LYS A 11 2.83 16.18 -1.22
N GLU A 12 1.68 15.83 -1.79
CA GLU A 12 0.96 16.64 -2.79
C GLU A 12 -0.05 17.61 -2.17
N GLY A 13 -0.22 17.59 -0.84
CA GLY A 13 -1.18 18.44 -0.14
C GLY A 13 -2.64 18.04 -0.37
N VAL A 14 -2.89 16.78 -0.75
CA VAL A 14 -4.24 16.23 -0.89
C VAL A 14 -4.83 15.98 0.50
N ASP A 15 -6.03 16.49 0.74
CA ASP A 15 -6.75 16.26 2.00
C ASP A 15 -7.11 14.78 2.14
N ILE A 16 -6.53 14.12 3.13
CA ILE A 16 -6.76 12.70 3.43
C ILE A 16 -8.18 12.40 3.89
N THR A 17 -8.93 13.42 4.32
CA THR A 17 -10.33 13.28 4.72
C THR A 17 -11.29 13.36 3.53
N ASP A 18 -10.85 13.91 2.39
CA ASP A 18 -11.60 13.93 1.15
C ASP A 18 -11.48 12.58 0.44
N GLY A 19 -12.51 11.74 0.61
CA GLY A 19 -12.56 10.42 -0.01
C GLY A 19 -12.49 10.47 -1.54
N ALA A 20 -13.10 11.46 -2.19
CA ALA A 20 -13.13 11.55 -3.65
C ALA A 20 -11.74 11.92 -4.19
N ALA A 21 -11.07 12.89 -3.56
CA ALA A 21 -9.70 13.26 -3.92
C ALA A 21 -8.72 12.10 -3.67
N MET A 22 -8.87 11.39 -2.55
CA MET A 22 -8.04 10.22 -2.23
C MET A 22 -8.26 9.06 -3.20
N GLU A 23 -9.49 8.83 -3.66
CA GLU A 23 -9.79 7.84 -4.69
C GLU A 23 -9.15 8.19 -6.03
N GLU A 24 -9.21 9.46 -6.42
CA GLU A 24 -8.58 9.92 -7.65
C GLU A 24 -7.06 9.78 -7.60
N LEU A 25 -6.46 10.14 -6.47
CA LEU A 25 -5.04 9.93 -6.22
C LEU A 25 -4.68 8.44 -6.30
N ALA A 26 -5.50 7.57 -5.71
CA ALA A 26 -5.26 6.12 -5.72
C ALA A 26 -5.31 5.52 -7.13
N ARG A 27 -6.17 6.05 -8.03
CA ARG A 27 -6.24 5.60 -9.43
C ARG A 27 -4.97 5.91 -10.20
N HIS A 28 -4.33 7.03 -9.92
CA HIS A 28 -3.14 7.50 -10.63
C HIS A 28 -1.83 7.09 -9.99
N ALA A 29 -1.84 6.77 -8.68
CA ALA A 29 -0.64 6.41 -7.93
C ALA A 29 0.02 5.14 -8.49
N GLU A 30 1.22 5.30 -9.05
CA GLU A 30 2.05 4.18 -9.50
C GLU A 30 2.88 3.65 -8.33
N ILE A 31 2.33 2.68 -7.61
CA ILE A 31 3.00 2.06 -6.46
C ILE A 31 3.61 0.72 -6.88
N VAL A 32 4.94 0.63 -6.81
CA VAL A 32 5.67 -0.61 -7.12
C VAL A 32 6.39 -1.10 -5.88
N ILE A 33 6.26 -2.40 -5.60
CA ILE A 33 7.00 -3.08 -4.52
C ILE A 33 7.93 -4.10 -5.17
N SER A 34 9.23 -3.99 -4.89
CA SER A 34 10.24 -4.90 -5.42
C SER A 34 11.16 -5.42 -4.32
N ARG A 35 12.03 -6.37 -4.68
CA ARG A 35 13.18 -6.75 -3.83
C ARG A 35 14.00 -5.51 -3.45
N PRO A 36 14.75 -5.54 -2.34
CA PRO A 36 15.69 -4.49 -1.96
C PRO A 36 16.58 -4.09 -3.14
N ARG A 37 16.65 -2.79 -3.45
CA ARG A 37 17.53 -2.24 -4.49
C ARG A 37 18.84 -1.69 -3.93
N ILE A 38 18.87 -1.41 -2.63
CA ILE A 38 20.03 -0.93 -1.89
C ILE A 38 20.15 -1.69 -0.55
N ASP A 39 21.36 -1.72 -0.01
CA ASP A 39 21.69 -2.41 1.23
C ASP A 39 21.71 -1.44 2.42
N ASP A 40 20.53 -1.20 3.00
CA ASP A 40 20.32 -0.33 4.16
C ASP A 40 19.46 -1.00 5.25
N GLY A 41 19.37 -2.34 5.20
CA GLY A 41 18.54 -3.14 6.10
C GLY A 41 17.05 -3.21 5.72
N ARG A 42 16.62 -2.64 4.58
CA ARG A 42 15.24 -2.82 4.09
C ARG A 42 14.99 -4.27 3.63
N GLN A 43 13.76 -4.74 3.85
CA GLN A 43 13.30 -6.04 3.35
C GLN A 43 12.74 -5.98 1.92
N TYR A 44 12.34 -4.80 1.47
CA TYR A 44 11.77 -4.54 0.15
C TYR A 44 11.97 -3.06 -0.21
N THR A 45 11.85 -2.73 -1.49
CA THR A 45 11.83 -1.33 -1.96
C THR A 45 10.41 -0.98 -2.38
N VAL A 46 9.90 0.15 -1.90
CA VAL A 46 8.63 0.73 -2.35
C VAL A 46 8.93 2.00 -3.12
N THR A 47 8.47 2.06 -4.36
CA THR A 47 8.53 3.28 -5.16
C THR A 47 7.14 3.82 -5.46
N VAL A 48 7.02 5.14 -5.50
CA VAL A 48 5.83 5.88 -5.95
C VAL A 48 6.26 6.78 -7.11
N HIS A 49 5.69 6.58 -8.30
CA HIS A 49 6.13 7.29 -9.52
C HIS A 49 7.65 7.22 -9.74
N GLY A 50 8.23 6.03 -9.51
CA GLY A 50 9.67 5.79 -9.62
C GLY A 50 10.53 6.34 -8.47
N GLN A 51 10.00 7.20 -7.60
CA GLN A 51 10.71 7.67 -6.42
C GLN A 51 10.71 6.60 -5.33
N ASP A 52 11.88 6.26 -4.80
CA ASP A 52 12.02 5.42 -3.62
C ASP A 52 11.52 6.15 -2.37
N VAL A 53 10.53 5.56 -1.70
CA VAL A 53 9.87 6.10 -0.51
C VAL A 53 9.91 5.12 0.66
N THR A 54 10.75 4.09 0.57
CA THR A 54 10.73 2.92 1.47
C THR A 54 10.78 3.30 2.95
N TRP A 55 11.57 4.32 3.30
CA TRP A 55 11.67 4.82 4.67
C TRP A 55 10.67 5.94 4.98
N ASP A 56 10.38 6.81 4.02
CA ASP A 56 9.46 7.94 4.22
C ASP A 56 8.05 7.48 4.56
N ILE A 57 7.61 6.37 3.95
CA ILE A 57 6.32 5.77 4.26
C ILE A 57 6.26 5.26 5.69
N ARG A 58 7.37 5.17 6.46
CA ARG A 58 7.41 4.76 7.88
C ARG A 58 7.38 5.94 8.85
N SER A 59 7.43 7.18 8.35
CA SER A 59 7.40 8.39 9.18
C SER A 59 6.16 8.47 10.08
N ALA A 60 6.28 9.25 11.17
CA ALA A 60 5.19 9.49 12.11
C ALA A 60 3.97 10.14 11.43
N ALA A 61 4.19 11.09 10.52
CA ALA A 61 3.13 11.74 9.76
C ALA A 61 2.29 10.72 8.97
N VAL A 62 2.94 9.81 8.24
CA VAL A 62 2.25 8.74 7.50
C VAL A 62 1.57 7.76 8.45
N THR A 63 2.22 7.38 9.56
CA THR A 63 1.63 6.49 10.57
C THR A 63 0.34 7.07 11.15
N ASN A 64 0.31 8.37 11.43
CA ASN A 64 -0.85 9.03 12.02
C ASN A 64 -1.99 9.22 11.01
N ALA A 65 -1.69 9.36 9.72
CA ALA A 65 -2.68 9.63 8.67
C ALA A 65 -3.24 8.36 7.98
N VAL A 66 -2.52 7.24 8.00
CA VAL A 66 -2.87 6.07 7.16
C VAL A 66 -4.20 5.43 7.53
N SER A 67 -4.63 5.51 8.79
CA SER A 67 -5.93 5.00 9.23
C SER A 67 -7.08 5.73 8.54
N VAL A 68 -7.00 7.06 8.44
CA VAL A 68 -7.99 7.90 7.75
C VAL A 68 -7.98 7.60 6.25
N ALA A 69 -6.82 7.65 5.61
CA ALA A 69 -6.69 7.38 4.17
C ALA A 69 -7.22 5.99 3.78
N SER A 70 -6.99 4.97 4.60
CA SER A 70 -7.45 3.59 4.33
C SER A 70 -8.88 3.29 4.76
N SER A 71 -9.57 4.23 5.42
CA SER A 71 -10.97 4.08 5.82
C SER A 71 -11.95 4.27 4.65
N HIS A 72 -11.53 5.00 3.61
CA HIS A 72 -12.32 5.26 2.41
C HIS A 72 -12.55 4.00 1.60
N LYS A 73 -13.82 3.66 1.33
CA LYS A 73 -14.20 2.42 0.65
C LYS A 73 -13.67 2.34 -0.79
N GLY A 74 -13.74 3.42 -1.57
CA GLY A 74 -13.22 3.40 -2.94
C GLY A 74 -11.70 3.30 -2.98
N VAL A 75 -10.99 3.96 -2.05
CA VAL A 75 -9.53 3.79 -1.90
C VAL A 75 -9.18 2.32 -1.66
N ARG A 76 -9.90 1.66 -0.73
CA ARG A 76 -9.71 0.23 -0.48
C ARG A 76 -9.93 -0.61 -1.74
N ALA A 77 -11.02 -0.35 -2.47
CA ALA A 77 -11.33 -1.11 -3.69
C ALA A 77 -10.22 -1.00 -4.74
N ILE A 78 -9.69 0.21 -4.96
CA ILE A 78 -8.60 0.47 -5.91
C ILE A 78 -7.31 -0.24 -5.47
N ILE A 79 -6.90 -0.06 -4.21
CA ILE A 79 -5.67 -0.67 -3.68
C ILE A 79 -5.75 -2.20 -3.71
N ILE A 80 -6.91 -2.79 -3.37
CA ILE A 80 -7.11 -4.25 -3.49
C ILE A 80 -6.95 -4.72 -4.93
N GLY A 81 -7.49 -3.97 -5.90
CA GLY A 81 -7.30 -4.25 -7.33
C GLY A 81 -5.82 -4.29 -7.71
N GLN A 82 -5.05 -3.28 -7.30
CA GLN A 82 -3.60 -3.24 -7.54
C GLN A 82 -2.85 -4.39 -6.84
N GLN A 83 -3.23 -4.74 -5.61
CA GLN A 83 -2.65 -5.87 -4.88
C GLN A 83 -2.86 -7.21 -5.61
N ARG A 84 -4.08 -7.45 -6.10
CA ARG A 84 -4.42 -8.65 -6.88
C ARG A 84 -3.62 -8.70 -8.18
N ALA A 85 -3.51 -7.58 -8.90
CA ALA A 85 -2.72 -7.50 -10.13
C ALA A 85 -1.23 -7.82 -9.88
N MET A 86 -0.66 -7.38 -8.76
CA MET A 86 0.71 -7.75 -8.37
C MET A 86 0.86 -9.24 -8.05
N ALA A 87 -0.11 -9.82 -7.35
CA ALA A 87 -0.09 -11.24 -6.97
C ALA A 87 -0.21 -12.18 -8.17
N GLN A 88 -0.87 -11.77 -9.26
CA GLN A 88 -0.99 -12.57 -10.47
C GLN A 88 0.32 -12.69 -11.26
N ARG A 89 1.25 -11.73 -11.09
CA ARG A 89 2.45 -11.65 -11.93
C ARG A 89 3.59 -12.54 -11.45
N ASN A 90 3.69 -12.82 -10.14
CA ASN A 90 4.79 -13.55 -9.51
C ASN A 90 4.32 -14.24 -8.23
N GLY A 91 5.07 -15.25 -7.76
CA GLY A 91 4.93 -15.73 -6.38
C GLY A 91 5.21 -14.58 -5.40
N VAL A 92 4.21 -14.22 -4.58
CA VAL A 92 4.28 -13.09 -3.66
C VAL A 92 3.95 -13.53 -2.23
N VAL A 93 4.71 -13.01 -1.26
CA VAL A 93 4.32 -13.02 0.14
C VAL A 93 3.67 -11.68 0.46
N MET A 94 2.40 -11.70 0.87
CA MET A 94 1.64 -10.49 1.18
C MET A 94 1.21 -10.49 2.64
N VAL A 95 1.48 -9.39 3.34
CA VAL A 95 1.17 -9.21 4.76
C VAL A 95 0.14 -8.09 4.93
N GLY A 96 -0.87 -8.33 5.78
CA GLY A 96 -1.93 -7.38 6.10
C GLY A 96 -3.05 -8.03 6.89
N ARG A 97 -4.08 -7.25 7.24
CA ARG A 97 -5.19 -7.72 8.12
C ARG A 97 -6.14 -8.69 7.41
N ASP A 98 -6.49 -8.40 6.16
CA ASP A 98 -7.56 -9.10 5.43
C ASP A 98 -7.04 -9.78 4.15
N ILE A 99 -5.77 -10.19 4.10
CA ILE A 99 -5.16 -10.71 2.87
C ILE A 99 -5.83 -12.01 2.44
N GLY A 100 -5.84 -13.04 3.29
CA GLY A 100 -6.39 -14.36 2.94
C GLY A 100 -7.91 -14.46 2.94
N SER A 101 -8.62 -13.44 3.44
CA SER A 101 -10.09 -13.40 3.51
C SER A 101 -10.72 -12.52 2.43
N VAL A 102 -10.08 -11.40 2.06
CA VAL A 102 -10.65 -10.41 1.14
C VAL A 102 -9.78 -10.22 -0.10
N VAL A 103 -8.47 -10.05 0.06
CA VAL A 103 -7.58 -9.68 -1.06
C VAL A 103 -7.31 -10.89 -1.97
N LEU A 104 -6.84 -11.98 -1.39
CA LEU A 104 -6.45 -13.23 -2.05
C LEU A 104 -7.19 -14.40 -1.37
N PRO A 105 -8.52 -14.51 -1.54
CA PRO A 105 -9.31 -15.59 -0.95
C PRO A 105 -8.91 -16.98 -1.48
N ASP A 106 -8.26 -17.05 -2.64
CA ASP A 106 -7.84 -18.31 -3.26
C ASP A 106 -6.32 -18.54 -3.13
N ALA A 107 -5.64 -17.85 -2.21
CA ALA A 107 -4.21 -18.05 -1.97
C ALA A 107 -3.90 -19.50 -1.56
N GLU A 108 -2.86 -20.08 -2.17
CA GLU A 108 -2.41 -21.46 -1.91
C GLU A 108 -2.03 -21.72 -0.44
N LEU A 109 -1.50 -20.70 0.24
CA LEU A 109 -1.16 -20.74 1.66
C LEU A 109 -1.63 -19.46 2.34
N LYS A 110 -2.31 -19.61 3.48
CA LYS A 110 -2.76 -18.51 4.34
C LYS A 110 -2.26 -18.74 5.76
N ILE A 111 -1.55 -17.75 6.30
CA ILE A 111 -1.02 -17.78 7.67
C ILE A 111 -1.69 -16.66 8.46
N PHE A 112 -2.30 -17.00 9.60
CA PHE A 112 -2.82 -16.04 10.57
C PHE A 112 -1.97 -16.11 11.84
N LEU A 113 -1.32 -14.99 12.19
CA LEU A 113 -0.48 -14.88 13.39
C LEU A 113 -1.28 -14.19 14.50
N THR A 114 -1.31 -14.80 15.68
CA THR A 114 -1.92 -14.26 16.90
C THR A 114 -0.92 -14.35 18.05
N ALA A 115 -1.01 -13.44 19.03
CA ALA A 115 -0.13 -13.38 20.21
C ALA A 115 -0.92 -12.90 21.43
#